data_AF-A0A381V468-F1
#
_entry.id   AF-A0A381V468-F1
#
_cell.length_a   1.000
_cell.length_b   1.000
_cell.length_c   1.000
_cell.angle_alpha   90.00
_cell.angle_beta   90.00
_cell.angle_gamma   90.00
#
_symmetry.space_group_name_H-M   'P 1'
#
loop_
_entity.id
_entity.type
_entity.pdbx_description
1 polymer ?
#
loop_
_entity_poly.entity_id
_entity_poly.type
_entity_poly.pdbx_seq_one_letter_code
_entity_poly.pdbx_strand_id
1 'polypeptide(L)'
;VTDTRSRHNLGIGLPAGAQVHFDGSVGYYCGGLNNGANITVSRNAGWAAGEAMASGDITINGYAGVSLGASMLGGLIHVKGDAGPRCGVAMKGGDIIVEGKIGYLSGFMAHAGRIIALGGADEACADSLWGGEVWVAGPIASLGVDSKIAQPSDAEIEQVEDLLASRGLDNGGRSWQKIVSAQRLWHFESRDASAWLMI
;
A
#
# COMPACT_ATOMS: atom_id res chain seq x y z
N VAL A 1 18.93 15.81 2.33
CA VAL A 1 19.91 14.94 3.00
C VAL A 1 20.64 14.15 1.93
N THR A 2 21.95 14.37 1.74
CA THR A 2 22.70 13.88 0.57
C THR A 2 23.55 12.62 0.81
N ASP A 3 23.76 12.23 2.07
CA ASP A 3 24.48 11.01 2.44
C ASP A 3 23.62 10.17 3.40
N THR A 4 22.63 9.51 2.82
CA THR A 4 21.65 8.70 3.56
C THR A 4 22.27 7.45 4.18
N ARG A 5 23.29 6.87 3.53
CA ARG A 5 23.96 5.61 3.89
C ARG A 5 23.01 4.47 4.24
N SER A 6 21.80 4.47 3.66
CA SER A 6 20.73 3.53 4.00
C SER A 6 20.43 3.47 5.50
N ARG A 7 20.61 4.57 6.23
CA ARG A 7 20.32 4.64 7.66
C ARG A 7 18.82 4.44 7.91
N HIS A 8 18.52 3.74 8.98
CA HIS A 8 17.15 3.53 9.46
C HIS A 8 16.62 4.81 10.13
N ASN A 9 15.30 4.90 10.26
CA ASN A 9 14.57 5.89 11.03
C ASN A 9 14.83 7.34 10.57
N LEU A 10 14.93 7.56 9.26
CA LEU A 10 15.06 8.89 8.69
C LEU A 10 13.67 9.53 8.50
N GLY A 11 13.52 10.80 8.86
CA GLY A 11 12.27 11.54 8.64
C GLY A 11 11.07 11.05 9.46
N ILE A 12 11.31 10.57 10.68
CA ILE A 12 10.25 10.09 11.59
C ILE A 12 9.46 11.26 12.17
N GLY A 13 8.13 11.13 12.24
CA GLY A 13 7.28 12.03 13.02
C GLY A 13 7.24 13.46 12.51
N LEU A 14 7.50 13.67 11.22
CA LEU A 14 7.60 15.02 10.67
C LEU A 14 6.23 15.70 10.59
N PRO A 15 6.14 17.00 10.92
CA PRO A 15 4.88 17.74 10.91
C PRO A 15 4.52 18.27 9.51
N ALA A 16 3.28 18.74 9.38
CA ALA A 16 2.81 19.47 8.21
C ALA A 16 3.75 20.62 7.78
N GLY A 17 3.92 20.76 6.47
CA GLY A 17 4.74 21.81 5.85
C GLY A 17 6.23 21.50 5.74
N ALA A 18 6.71 20.44 6.39
CA ALA A 18 8.09 19.99 6.18
C ALA A 18 8.25 19.36 4.78
N GLN A 19 9.36 19.70 4.13
CA GLN A 19 9.74 19.18 2.81
C GLN A 19 11.12 18.53 2.93
N VAL A 20 11.20 17.21 2.77
CA VAL A 20 12.44 16.46 2.99
C VAL A 20 12.79 15.63 1.77
N HIS A 21 13.95 15.90 1.20
CA HIS A 21 14.53 15.10 0.12
C HIS A 21 15.72 14.27 0.64
N PHE A 22 15.67 12.97 0.46
CA PHE A 22 16.74 12.01 0.71
C PHE A 22 17.37 11.60 -0.61
N ASP A 23 18.61 12.02 -0.84
CA ASP A 23 19.38 11.57 -1.99
C ASP A 23 20.13 10.28 -1.63
N GLY A 24 19.77 9.19 -2.32
CA GLY A 24 20.21 7.83 -2.06
C GLY A 24 19.10 6.94 -1.50
N SER A 25 19.50 5.73 -1.10
CA SER A 25 18.58 4.77 -0.47
C SER A 25 18.47 5.04 1.02
N VAL A 26 17.29 4.79 1.58
CA VAL A 26 17.01 4.89 3.01
C VAL A 26 16.80 3.50 3.61
N GLY A 27 17.07 3.38 4.91
CA GLY A 27 16.89 2.13 5.65
C GLY A 27 15.43 1.90 6.06
N TYR A 28 15.27 1.30 7.23
CA TYR A 28 13.98 0.87 7.75
C TYR A 28 13.22 2.06 8.34
N TYR A 29 11.89 2.00 8.33
CA TYR A 29 10.98 2.95 8.93
C TYR A 29 11.08 4.39 8.42
N CYS A 30 11.71 4.63 7.26
CA CYS A 30 11.81 5.99 6.73
C CYS A 30 10.42 6.63 6.58
N GLY A 31 10.23 7.85 7.10
CA GLY A 31 8.93 8.53 7.05
C GLY A 31 7.86 7.93 7.97
N GLY A 32 8.21 7.01 8.88
CA GLY A 32 7.27 6.49 9.86
C GLY A 32 6.70 7.61 10.75
N LEU A 33 5.45 7.46 11.19
CA LEU A 33 4.72 8.44 11.99
C LEU A 33 4.58 9.82 11.31
N ASN A 34 4.79 9.92 10.00
CA ASN A 34 4.64 11.19 9.28
C ASN A 34 3.22 11.77 9.50
N ASN A 35 3.17 13.06 9.79
CA ASN A 35 1.94 13.77 10.13
C ASN A 35 1.84 15.08 9.34
N GLY A 36 2.05 14.97 8.02
CA GLY A 36 1.78 16.04 7.06
C GLY A 36 2.99 16.51 6.25
N ALA A 37 4.19 15.96 6.44
CA ALA A 37 5.34 16.33 5.63
C ALA A 37 5.26 15.69 4.24
N ASN A 38 5.94 16.29 3.24
CA ASN A 38 6.25 15.57 2.01
C ASN A 38 7.70 15.11 2.02
N ILE A 39 7.89 13.83 1.76
CA ILE A 39 9.18 13.14 1.80
C ILE A 39 9.43 12.54 0.42
N THR A 40 10.62 12.79 -0.14
CA THR A 40 11.06 12.15 -1.38
C THR A 40 12.34 11.37 -1.14
N VAL A 41 12.36 10.10 -1.56
CA VAL A 41 13.53 9.23 -1.56
C VAL A 41 13.97 9.01 -3.01
N SER A 42 15.20 9.41 -3.35
CA SER A 42 15.66 9.35 -4.75
C SER A 42 15.94 7.93 -5.25
N ARG A 43 16.10 6.96 -4.34
CA ARG A 43 16.30 5.52 -4.66
C ARG A 43 15.35 4.63 -3.87
N ASN A 44 15.86 3.62 -3.18
CA ASN A 44 15.08 2.58 -2.53
C ASN A 44 14.80 2.89 -1.06
N ALA A 45 13.73 2.33 -0.52
CA ALA A 45 13.43 2.34 0.89
C ALA A 45 13.41 0.91 1.46
N GLY A 46 13.95 0.75 2.67
CA GLY A 46 13.90 -0.51 3.39
C GLY A 46 12.51 -0.84 3.95
N TRP A 47 12.47 -1.70 4.95
CA TRP A 47 11.23 -2.18 5.54
C TRP A 47 10.43 -1.06 6.21
N ALA A 48 9.11 -1.15 6.16
CA ALA A 48 8.18 -0.34 6.94
C ALA A 48 8.28 1.18 6.68
N ALA A 49 8.70 1.59 5.49
CA ALA A 49 8.63 3.01 5.11
C ALA A 49 7.17 3.51 5.22
N GLY A 50 6.99 4.70 5.80
CA GLY A 50 5.65 5.27 6.05
C GLY A 50 4.79 4.54 7.08
N GLU A 51 5.37 3.65 7.90
CA GLU A 51 4.60 2.98 8.97
C GLU A 51 3.88 3.98 9.87
N ALA A 52 2.61 3.71 10.13
CA ALA A 52 1.75 4.49 11.01
C ALA A 52 1.71 5.99 10.67
N MET A 53 1.97 6.37 9.41
CA MET A 53 1.77 7.76 8.97
C MET A 53 0.28 8.13 9.07
N ALA A 54 0.02 9.34 9.57
CA ALA A 54 -1.33 9.87 9.75
C ALA A 54 -1.76 10.75 8.57
N SER A 55 -0.82 11.48 7.98
CA SER A 55 -1.04 12.34 6.82
C SER A 55 0.30 12.72 6.16
N GLY A 56 0.23 13.40 5.02
CA GLY A 56 1.40 13.81 4.23
C GLY A 56 1.60 12.95 3.00
N ASP A 57 2.76 13.11 2.36
CA ASP A 57 3.12 12.42 1.12
C ASP A 57 4.51 11.79 1.22
N ILE A 58 4.66 10.57 0.73
CA ILE A 58 5.96 9.91 0.61
C ILE A 58 6.12 9.37 -0.80
N THR A 59 7.09 9.89 -1.54
CA THR A 59 7.46 9.39 -2.87
C THR A 59 8.79 8.65 -2.81
N ILE A 60 8.82 7.41 -3.30
CA ILE A 60 10.01 6.55 -3.40
C ILE A 60 10.26 6.24 -4.89
N ASN A 61 11.35 6.77 -5.43
CA ASN A 61 11.67 6.64 -6.86
C ASN A 61 12.21 5.27 -7.27
N GLY A 62 12.51 4.39 -6.31
CA GLY A 62 12.93 3.01 -6.53
C GLY A 62 11.97 2.01 -5.91
N TYR A 63 12.52 0.99 -5.25
CA TYR A 63 11.79 -0.12 -4.63
C TYR A 63 11.53 0.12 -3.14
N ALA A 64 10.44 -0.44 -2.64
CA ALA A 64 10.11 -0.47 -1.21
C ALA A 64 10.19 -1.88 -0.63
N GLY A 65 10.69 -1.99 0.59
CA GLY A 65 10.82 -3.26 1.29
C GLY A 65 9.49 -3.83 1.83
N VAL A 66 9.62 -4.77 2.76
CA VAL A 66 8.50 -5.41 3.45
C VAL A 66 7.69 -4.38 4.25
N SER A 67 6.38 -4.56 4.36
CA SER A 67 5.50 -3.78 5.25
C SER A 67 5.42 -2.28 4.96
N LEU A 68 5.60 -1.85 3.70
CA LEU A 68 5.36 -0.47 3.27
C LEU A 68 4.00 0.04 3.78
N GLY A 69 3.96 1.20 4.42
CA GLY A 69 2.72 1.81 4.91
C GLY A 69 1.99 0.98 5.97
N ALA A 70 2.68 0.08 6.69
CA ALA A 70 2.07 -0.73 7.74
C ALA A 70 1.30 0.16 8.73
N SER A 71 0.06 -0.20 9.04
CA SER A 71 -0.80 0.54 9.98
C SER A 71 -0.98 2.03 9.70
N MET A 72 -0.70 2.52 8.48
CA MET A 72 -0.97 3.93 8.14
C MET A 72 -2.44 4.27 8.34
N LEU A 73 -2.72 5.50 8.76
CA LEU A 73 -4.05 6.02 9.04
C LEU A 73 -4.56 6.92 7.91
N GLY A 74 -3.66 7.52 7.14
CA GLY A 74 -3.97 8.50 6.10
C GLY A 74 -2.74 8.98 5.35
N GLY A 75 -2.96 9.88 4.37
CA GLY A 75 -1.92 10.37 3.47
C GLY A 75 -1.68 9.45 2.27
N LEU A 76 -0.60 9.71 1.53
CA LEU A 76 -0.28 9.04 0.28
C LEU A 76 1.17 8.56 0.25
N ILE A 77 1.38 7.30 -0.14
CA ILE A 77 2.69 6.75 -0.46
C ILE A 77 2.72 6.36 -1.94
N HIS A 78 3.69 6.84 -2.70
CA HIS A 78 3.89 6.49 -4.11
C HIS A 78 5.27 5.84 -4.31
N VAL A 79 5.29 4.62 -4.83
CA VAL A 79 6.49 3.84 -5.16
C VAL A 79 6.54 3.59 -6.66
N LYS A 80 7.66 3.97 -7.29
CA LYS A 80 7.86 3.81 -8.74
C LYS A 80 8.31 2.40 -9.15
N GLY A 81 8.94 1.68 -8.23
CA GLY A 81 9.29 0.26 -8.41
C GLY A 81 8.25 -0.66 -7.80
N ASP A 82 8.72 -1.84 -7.37
CA ASP A 82 7.94 -2.82 -6.64
C ASP A 82 7.89 -2.53 -5.13
N ALA A 83 6.85 -3.04 -4.48
CA ALA A 83 6.75 -3.11 -3.03
C ALA A 83 6.83 -4.56 -2.56
N GLY A 84 7.63 -4.81 -1.52
CA GLY A 84 7.80 -6.13 -0.94
C GLY A 84 6.53 -6.68 -0.27
N PRO A 85 6.64 -7.86 0.36
CA PRO A 85 5.54 -8.49 1.09
C PRO A 85 4.87 -7.58 2.11
N ARG A 86 3.59 -7.82 2.39
CA ARG A 86 2.79 -7.12 3.41
C ARG A 86 2.66 -5.61 3.19
N CYS A 87 2.71 -5.14 1.95
CA CYS A 87 2.39 -3.75 1.62
C CYS A 87 0.99 -3.39 2.16
N GLY A 88 0.88 -2.29 2.90
CA GLY A 88 -0.36 -1.82 3.52
C GLY A 88 -0.93 -2.74 4.60
N VAL A 89 -0.12 -3.61 5.20
CA VAL A 89 -0.59 -4.50 6.28
C VAL A 89 -1.23 -3.71 7.41
N ALA A 90 -2.43 -4.13 7.81
CA ALA A 90 -3.20 -3.51 8.87
C ALA A 90 -3.46 -2.01 8.68
N MET A 91 -3.42 -1.44 7.47
CA MET A 91 -3.71 0.00 7.28
C MET A 91 -5.16 0.35 7.66
N LYS A 92 -5.38 1.58 8.13
CA LYS A 92 -6.69 2.11 8.58
C LYS A 92 -7.16 3.30 7.73
N GLY A 93 -6.45 3.64 6.66
CA GLY A 93 -6.80 4.71 5.73
C GLY A 93 -5.62 5.14 4.87
N GLY A 94 -5.87 6.11 3.99
CA GLY A 94 -4.90 6.63 3.04
C GLY A 94 -4.72 5.76 1.80
N ASP A 95 -3.77 6.16 0.97
CA ASP A 95 -3.53 5.59 -0.35
C ASP A 95 -2.07 5.15 -0.52
N ILE A 96 -1.86 3.97 -1.09
CA ILE A 96 -0.55 3.48 -1.51
C ILE A 96 -0.62 3.19 -3.01
N ILE A 97 0.25 3.83 -3.80
CA ILE A 97 0.41 3.60 -5.23
C ILE A 97 1.75 2.89 -5.45
N VAL A 98 1.72 1.78 -6.17
CA VAL A 98 2.90 1.01 -6.59
C VAL A 98 2.81 0.84 -8.10
N GLU A 99 3.73 1.46 -8.83
CA GLU A 99 3.80 1.30 -10.30
C GLU A 99 4.22 -0.12 -10.69
N GLY A 100 5.04 -0.76 -9.87
CA GLY A 100 5.39 -2.16 -10.03
C GLY A 100 4.38 -3.13 -9.41
N LYS A 101 4.90 -4.28 -8.99
CA LYS A 101 4.14 -5.34 -8.34
C LYS A 101 4.13 -5.17 -6.81
N ILE A 102 3.04 -5.57 -6.16
CA ILE A 102 2.97 -5.76 -4.70
C ILE A 102 3.22 -7.23 -4.30
N GLY A 103 4.02 -7.44 -3.26
CA GLY A 103 4.43 -8.78 -2.83
C GLY A 103 3.39 -9.56 -2.03
N TYR A 104 3.77 -10.77 -1.60
CA TYR A 104 2.98 -11.69 -0.77
C TYR A 104 2.27 -11.02 0.41
N LEU A 105 1.00 -11.36 0.67
CA LEU A 105 0.17 -10.82 1.78
C LEU A 105 -0.01 -9.29 1.78
N SER A 106 0.13 -8.62 0.63
CA SER A 106 -0.21 -7.20 0.54
C SER A 106 -1.70 -6.97 0.80
N GLY A 107 -2.03 -5.96 1.60
CA GLY A 107 -3.39 -5.69 2.07
C GLY A 107 -3.84 -6.57 3.24
N PHE A 108 -2.96 -7.42 3.81
CA PHE A 108 -3.33 -8.28 4.93
C PHE A 108 -3.93 -7.49 6.10
N MET A 109 -5.15 -7.84 6.50
CA MET A 109 -5.91 -7.15 7.55
C MET A 109 -6.07 -5.63 7.33
N ALA A 110 -6.09 -5.12 6.09
CA ALA A 110 -6.38 -3.71 5.89
C ALA A 110 -7.84 -3.37 6.27
N HIS A 111 -7.99 -2.41 7.17
CA HIS A 111 -9.28 -1.97 7.72
C HIS A 111 -9.95 -0.89 6.88
N ALA A 112 -9.17 -0.06 6.19
CA ALA A 112 -9.64 1.01 5.31
C ALA A 112 -8.48 1.54 4.44
N GLY A 113 -8.81 2.37 3.44
CA GLY A 113 -7.86 2.94 2.49
C GLY A 113 -7.66 2.07 1.24
N ARG A 114 -6.79 2.52 0.34
CA ARG A 114 -6.59 1.88 -0.98
C ARG A 114 -5.12 1.56 -1.23
N ILE A 115 -4.87 0.36 -1.75
CA ILE A 115 -3.58 -0.05 -2.32
C ILE A 115 -3.80 -0.19 -3.83
N ILE A 116 -3.01 0.49 -4.65
CA ILE A 116 -3.12 0.49 -6.12
C ILE A 116 -1.81 -0.04 -6.69
N ALA A 117 -1.87 -1.17 -7.39
CA ALA A 117 -0.71 -1.85 -7.98
C ALA A 117 -0.85 -1.97 -9.50
N LEU A 118 0.06 -1.36 -10.26
CA LEU A 118 -0.03 -1.40 -11.73
C LEU A 118 0.62 -2.66 -12.32
N GLY A 119 1.67 -3.19 -11.68
CA GLY A 119 2.43 -4.37 -12.14
C GLY A 119 1.90 -5.73 -11.68
N GLY A 120 0.85 -5.77 -10.87
CA GLY A 120 0.23 -7.00 -10.37
C GLY A 120 0.37 -7.24 -8.87
N ALA A 121 -0.06 -8.41 -8.41
CA ALA A 121 0.01 -8.84 -7.02
C ALA A 121 0.46 -10.31 -6.91
N ASP A 122 1.32 -10.59 -5.93
CA ASP A 122 1.72 -11.96 -5.58
C ASP A 122 0.67 -12.69 -4.72
N GLU A 123 1.02 -13.86 -4.21
CA GLU A 123 0.14 -14.79 -3.52
C GLU A 123 -0.50 -14.20 -2.25
N ALA A 124 -1.69 -14.71 -1.92
CA ALA A 124 -2.48 -14.33 -0.74
C ALA A 124 -2.76 -12.83 -0.65
N CYS A 125 -2.98 -12.16 -1.80
CA CYS A 125 -3.28 -10.75 -1.84
C CYS A 125 -4.63 -10.44 -1.16
N ALA A 126 -4.64 -9.41 -0.30
CA ALA A 126 -5.78 -8.99 0.49
C ALA A 126 -6.29 -10.08 1.46
N ASP A 127 -5.42 -10.89 2.04
CA ASP A 127 -5.84 -11.87 3.04
C ASP A 127 -6.51 -11.20 4.26
N SER A 128 -7.64 -11.74 4.71
CA SER A 128 -8.37 -11.25 5.88
C SER A 128 -8.69 -9.75 5.80
N LEU A 129 -8.95 -9.25 4.59
CA LEU A 129 -9.29 -7.86 4.34
C LEU A 129 -10.60 -7.51 5.07
N TRP A 130 -10.62 -6.35 5.73
CA TRP A 130 -11.81 -5.90 6.47
C TRP A 130 -12.57 -4.85 5.67
N GLY A 131 -12.07 -3.61 5.61
CA GLY A 131 -12.72 -2.51 4.87
C GLY A 131 -11.80 -1.75 3.93
N GLY A 132 -10.54 -2.18 3.78
CA GLY A 132 -9.64 -1.64 2.76
C GLY A 132 -9.97 -2.17 1.36
N GLU A 133 -9.29 -1.62 0.36
CA GLU A 133 -9.42 -2.02 -1.04
C GLU A 133 -8.05 -2.20 -1.69
N VAL A 134 -7.92 -3.22 -2.54
CA VAL A 134 -6.72 -3.42 -3.36
C VAL A 134 -7.10 -3.39 -4.84
N TRP A 135 -6.52 -2.47 -5.59
CA TRP A 135 -6.78 -2.24 -7.01
C TRP A 135 -5.58 -2.70 -7.82
N VAL A 136 -5.78 -3.67 -8.71
CA VAL A 136 -4.68 -4.28 -9.47
C VAL A 136 -4.97 -4.20 -10.97
N ALA A 137 -4.05 -3.60 -11.73
CA ALA A 137 -4.13 -3.58 -13.20
C ALA A 137 -3.42 -4.78 -13.85
N GLY A 138 -2.36 -5.28 -13.21
CA GLY A 138 -1.59 -6.44 -13.66
C GLY A 138 -2.15 -7.80 -13.22
N PRO A 139 -1.39 -8.90 -13.40
CA PRO A 139 -1.80 -10.23 -12.98
C PRO A 139 -1.86 -10.36 -11.44
N ILE A 140 -2.80 -11.15 -10.94
CA ILE A 140 -2.91 -11.53 -9.52
C ILE A 140 -2.59 -13.03 -9.40
N ALA A 141 -1.61 -13.39 -8.59
CA ALA A 141 -1.22 -14.79 -8.40
C ALA A 141 -2.29 -15.60 -7.64
N SER A 142 -2.73 -15.10 -6.48
CA SER A 142 -3.87 -15.66 -5.74
C SER A 142 -4.45 -14.63 -4.77
N LEU A 143 -5.75 -14.74 -4.50
CA LEU A 143 -6.40 -13.99 -3.43
C LEU A 143 -6.09 -14.65 -2.08
N GLY A 144 -6.03 -13.84 -1.04
CA GLY A 144 -6.01 -14.30 0.34
C GLY A 144 -7.38 -14.76 0.82
N VAL A 145 -7.40 -15.33 2.01
CA VAL A 145 -8.63 -15.81 2.64
C VAL A 145 -9.61 -14.65 2.85
N ASP A 146 -10.88 -14.92 2.61
CA ASP A 146 -11.98 -13.96 2.80
C ASP A 146 -11.90 -12.68 1.96
N SER A 147 -11.32 -12.80 0.77
CA SER A 147 -11.32 -11.75 -0.25
C SER A 147 -11.97 -12.20 -1.54
N LYS A 148 -12.52 -11.24 -2.29
CA LYS A 148 -13.15 -11.46 -3.59
C LYS A 148 -12.83 -10.31 -4.54
N ILE A 149 -12.86 -10.60 -5.84
CA ILE A 149 -12.87 -9.56 -6.86
C ILE A 149 -14.30 -9.01 -6.95
N ALA A 150 -14.43 -7.68 -6.87
CA ALA A 150 -15.66 -6.94 -7.11
C ALA A 150 -15.54 -6.14 -8.40
N GLN A 151 -16.68 -5.90 -9.05
CA GLN A 151 -16.75 -4.99 -10.19
C GLN A 151 -16.76 -3.54 -9.67
N PRO A 152 -15.74 -2.72 -9.99
CA PRO A 152 -15.78 -1.31 -9.62
C PRO A 152 -16.79 -0.56 -10.48
N SER A 153 -17.40 0.47 -9.91
CA SER A 153 -18.20 1.45 -10.65
C SER A 153 -17.33 2.43 -11.42
N ASP A 154 -17.89 3.07 -12.45
CA ASP A 154 -17.19 4.08 -13.26
C ASP A 154 -16.66 5.24 -12.40
N ALA A 155 -17.42 5.65 -11.37
CA ALA A 155 -17.02 6.71 -10.45
C ALA A 155 -15.82 6.32 -9.58
N GLU A 156 -15.73 5.06 -9.16
CA GLU A 156 -14.56 4.58 -8.40
C GLU A 156 -13.33 4.46 -9.31
N ILE A 157 -13.51 4.03 -10.56
CA ILE A 157 -12.45 4.01 -11.56
C ILE A 157 -11.94 5.44 -11.80
N GLU A 158 -12.82 6.40 -12.01
CA GLU A 158 -12.47 7.82 -12.20
C GLU A 158 -11.65 8.35 -11.01
N GLN A 159 -12.06 8.05 -9.77
CA GLN A 159 -11.30 8.44 -8.57
C GLN A 159 -9.89 7.84 -8.50
N VAL A 160 -9.71 6.58 -8.94
CA VAL A 160 -8.39 5.93 -8.97
C VAL A 160 -7.54 6.52 -10.10
N GLU A 161 -8.13 6.73 -11.28
CA GLU A 161 -7.44 7.32 -12.43
C GLU A 161 -7.02 8.77 -12.18
N ASP A 162 -7.86 9.59 -11.55
CA ASP A 162 -7.52 10.96 -11.15
C ASP A 162 -6.36 10.99 -10.15
N LEU A 163 -6.37 10.06 -9.17
CA LEU A 163 -5.27 9.93 -8.22
C LEU A 163 -3.96 9.54 -8.93
N LEU A 164 -4.00 8.61 -9.90
CA LEU A 164 -2.85 8.23 -10.71
C LEU A 164 -2.36 9.38 -11.59
N ALA A 165 -3.27 10.13 -12.22
CA ALA A 165 -2.95 11.32 -13.01
C ALA A 165 -2.23 12.38 -12.17
N SER A 166 -2.62 12.57 -10.90
CA SER A 166 -1.94 13.46 -9.94
C SER A 166 -0.48 13.06 -9.65
N ARG A 167 -0.08 11.85 -10.05
CA ARG A 167 1.28 11.30 -9.95
C ARG A 167 1.96 11.11 -11.31
N GLY A 168 1.37 11.65 -12.38
CA GLY A 168 1.90 11.56 -13.74
C GLY A 168 1.75 10.18 -14.37
N LEU A 169 0.72 9.43 -13.95
CA LEU A 169 0.42 8.09 -14.44
C LEU A 169 -0.90 8.09 -15.24
N ASP A 170 -1.02 8.99 -16.21
CA ASP A 170 -2.23 9.31 -17.00
C ASP A 170 -2.43 8.43 -18.25
N ASN A 171 -1.75 7.28 -18.30
CA ASN A 171 -1.75 6.39 -19.47
C ASN A 171 -3.12 5.71 -19.73
N GLY A 172 -4.05 5.77 -18.77
CA GLY A 172 -5.42 5.25 -18.85
C GLY A 172 -5.54 3.78 -19.28
N GLY A 173 -6.75 3.37 -19.68
CA GLY A 173 -7.00 2.11 -20.38
C GLY A 173 -6.74 0.83 -19.56
N ARG A 174 -6.70 0.95 -18.23
CA ARG A 174 -6.41 -0.19 -17.35
C ARG A 174 -7.63 -1.06 -17.15
N SER A 175 -7.42 -2.37 -17.18
CA SER A 175 -8.44 -3.34 -16.78
C SER A 175 -8.34 -3.58 -15.28
N TRP A 176 -9.14 -2.88 -14.50
CA TRP A 176 -9.07 -2.92 -13.04
C TRP A 176 -9.66 -4.20 -12.46
N GLN A 177 -8.89 -4.86 -11.60
CA GLN A 177 -9.35 -5.89 -10.67
C GLN A 177 -9.38 -5.28 -9.27
N LYS A 178 -10.59 -4.99 -8.77
CA LYS A 178 -10.79 -4.46 -7.40
C LYS A 178 -11.01 -5.63 -6.45
N ILE A 179 -10.15 -5.78 -5.47
CA ILE A 179 -10.25 -6.79 -4.40
C ILE A 179 -10.83 -6.13 -3.16
N VAL A 180 -11.87 -6.74 -2.60
CA VAL A 180 -12.57 -6.31 -1.39
C VAL A 180 -12.82 -7.50 -0.46
N SER A 181 -13.18 -7.23 0.79
CA SER A 181 -13.58 -8.26 1.74
C SER A 181 -14.78 -9.06 1.22
N ALA A 182 -14.71 -10.38 1.34
CA ALA A 182 -15.85 -11.26 1.13
C ALA A 182 -16.79 -11.28 2.34
N GLN A 183 -16.37 -10.71 3.47
CA GLN A 183 -17.14 -10.52 4.70
C GLN A 183 -17.63 -11.83 5.36
N ARG A 184 -17.06 -12.98 5.01
CA ARG A 184 -17.47 -14.26 5.60
C ARG A 184 -16.92 -14.42 7.01
N LEU A 185 -15.78 -13.81 7.30
CA LEU A 185 -15.08 -13.90 8.59
C LEU A 185 -15.40 -12.75 9.54
N TRP A 186 -16.37 -11.89 9.21
CA TRP A 186 -16.78 -10.77 10.07
C TRP A 186 -17.54 -11.22 11.32
N HIS A 187 -18.22 -12.35 11.22
CA HIS A 187 -18.95 -12.97 12.33
C HIS A 187 -18.31 -14.31 12.64
N PHE A 188 -17.79 -14.45 13.86
CA PHE A 188 -17.21 -15.70 14.31
C PHE A 188 -18.31 -16.77 14.49
N GLU A 189 -18.28 -17.81 13.67
CA GLU A 189 -19.15 -18.99 13.78
C GLU A 189 -18.28 -20.17 14.23
N SER A 190 -18.37 -20.54 15.51
CA SER A 190 -17.54 -21.60 16.11
C SER A 190 -17.79 -22.99 15.53
N ARG A 191 -18.89 -23.16 14.79
CA ARG A 191 -19.32 -24.43 14.19
C ARG A 191 -18.77 -24.68 12.79
N ASP A 192 -18.19 -23.66 12.15
CA ASP A 192 -17.61 -23.78 10.80
C ASP A 192 -16.09 -23.57 10.85
N ALA A 193 -15.37 -24.54 11.44
CA ALA A 193 -13.91 -24.49 11.53
C ALA A 193 -13.23 -24.52 10.14
N SER A 194 -13.89 -25.09 9.12
CA SER A 194 -13.42 -25.14 7.73
C SER A 194 -13.35 -23.77 7.05
N ALA A 195 -14.16 -22.80 7.46
CA ALA A 195 -14.08 -21.44 6.93
C ALA A 195 -12.74 -20.73 7.25
N TRP A 196 -12.01 -21.22 8.26
CA TRP A 196 -10.80 -20.61 8.83
C TRP A 196 -9.54 -21.45 8.62
N LEU A 197 -9.69 -22.76 8.55
CA LEU A 197 -8.59 -23.69 8.36
C LEU A 197 -8.50 -24.03 6.87
N MET A 198 -7.38 -23.71 6.21
CA MET A 198 -7.10 -24.17 4.85
C MET A 198 -6.78 -25.67 4.84
N ILE A 199 -7.76 -26.51 5.17
CA ILE A 199 -7.72 -27.98 5.10
C ILE A 199 -8.93 -28.48 4.30
#